data_AF-A0A430AHE9-F1
#
_entry.id   AF-A0A430AHE9-F1
#
_cell.length_a   1.000
_cell.length_b   1.000
_cell.length_c   1.000
_cell.angle_alpha   90.00
_cell.angle_beta   90.00
_cell.angle_gamma   90.00
#
_symmetry.space_group_name_H-M   'P 1'
#
loop_
_entity.id
_entity.type
_entity.pdbx_description
1 polymer ?
#
loop_
_entity_poly.entity_id
_entity_poly.type
_entity_poly.pdbx_seq_one_letter_code
_entity_poly.pdbx_strand_id
1 'polypeptide(L)'
;MMLFKTIDNLFVGTKYGVWGMSVLGIVFSVVLALANFGMGIGAVAIFIATFCLSISLMLLLLPKGLEKGKKINKYKYGTAILLGVIALSITGIVYFTNGGFPELNLLFA
;
A
#
# COMPACT_ATOMS: atom_id res chain seq x y z
N MET A 1 0.01 -29.48 -20.73
CA MET A 1 0.41 -28.10 -21.10
C MET A 1 -0.69 -27.03 -20.93
N MET A 2 -1.95 -27.38 -20.57
CA MET A 2 -2.97 -26.38 -20.19
C MET A 2 -2.87 -25.95 -18.71
N LEU A 3 -2.48 -26.86 -17.81
CA LEU A 3 -2.36 -26.57 -16.37
C LEU A 3 -1.45 -25.37 -16.08
N PHE A 4 -0.26 -25.31 -16.69
CA PHE A 4 0.68 -24.20 -16.53
C PHE A 4 0.12 -22.88 -17.09
N LYS A 5 -0.60 -22.90 -18.22
CA LYS A 5 -1.27 -21.70 -18.76
C LYS A 5 -2.36 -21.17 -17.82
N THR A 6 -3.12 -22.06 -17.19
CA THR A 6 -4.14 -21.67 -16.21
C THR A 6 -3.50 -21.05 -14.97
N ILE A 7 -2.40 -21.62 -14.48
CA ILE A 7 -1.63 -21.07 -13.36
C ILE A 7 -1.08 -19.68 -13.71
N ASP A 8 -0.47 -19.52 -14.88
CA ASP A 8 0.06 -18.23 -15.35
C ASP A 8 -1.04 -17.17 -15.43
N ASN A 9 -2.19 -17.51 -16.00
CA ASN A 9 -3.34 -16.61 -16.09
C ASN A 9 -3.91 -16.25 -14.71
N LEU A 10 -3.90 -17.18 -13.75
CA LEU A 10 -4.31 -16.91 -12.38
C LEU A 10 -3.34 -15.91 -11.71
N PHE A 11 -2.04 -16.08 -11.86
CA PHE A 11 -1.05 -15.12 -11.34
C PHE A 11 -1.19 -13.73 -11.97
N VAL A 12 -1.46 -13.68 -13.27
CA VAL A 12 -1.75 -12.43 -13.97
C VAL A 12 -3.00 -11.77 -13.39
N GLY A 13 -4.10 -12.52 -13.24
CA GLY A 13 -5.34 -12.03 -12.64
C GLY A 13 -5.15 -11.51 -11.22
N THR A 14 -4.46 -12.27 -10.36
CA THR A 14 -4.15 -11.85 -8.99
C THR A 14 -3.29 -10.59 -8.97
N LYS A 15 -2.30 -10.48 -9.86
CA LYS A 15 -1.48 -9.26 -9.99
C LYS A 15 -2.34 -8.03 -10.32
N TYR A 16 -3.25 -8.14 -11.28
CA TYR A 16 -4.17 -7.05 -11.62
C TYR A 16 -5.15 -6.74 -10.48
N GLY A 17 -5.66 -7.77 -9.80
CA GLY A 17 -6.53 -7.61 -8.63
C GLY A 17 -5.84 -6.86 -7.50
N VAL A 18 -4.63 -7.27 -7.13
CA VAL A 18 -3.85 -6.60 -6.09
C VAL A 18 -3.46 -5.19 -6.52
N TRP A 19 -3.08 -4.96 -7.79
CA TRP A 19 -2.83 -3.62 -8.30
C TRP A 19 -4.08 -2.72 -8.18
N GLY A 20 -5.26 -3.22 -8.55
CA GLY A 20 -6.52 -2.50 -8.39
C GLY A 20 -6.84 -2.18 -6.93
N MET A 21 -6.65 -3.14 -6.03
CA MET A 21 -6.80 -2.91 -4.58
C MET A 21 -5.79 -1.90 -4.06
N SER A 22 -4.57 -1.86 -4.60
CA SER A 22 -3.55 -0.87 -4.23
C SER A 22 -4.01 0.55 -4.60
N VAL A 23 -4.57 0.72 -5.81
CA VAL A 23 -5.12 2.01 -6.27
C VAL A 23 -6.29 2.45 -5.37
N LEU A 24 -7.21 1.54 -5.05
CA LEU A 24 -8.29 1.82 -4.10
C LEU A 24 -7.73 2.18 -2.71
N GLY A 25 -6.72 1.46 -2.25
CA GLY A 25 -6.04 1.70 -0.97
C GLY A 25 -5.46 3.12 -0.85
N ILE A 26 -4.95 3.70 -1.94
CA ILE A 26 -4.51 5.11 -1.98
C ILE A 26 -5.68 6.04 -1.66
N VAL A 27 -6.81 5.85 -2.33
CA VAL A 27 -8.01 6.70 -2.13
C VAL A 27 -8.55 6.55 -0.71
N PHE A 28 -8.72 5.30 -0.24
CA PHE A 28 -9.19 5.04 1.12
C PHE A 28 -8.26 5.61 2.19
N SER A 29 -6.94 5.51 2.00
CA SER A 29 -5.98 6.06 2.97
C SER A 29 -6.11 7.57 3.10
N VAL A 30 -6.32 8.29 1.99
CA VAL A 30 -6.52 9.75 2.03
C VAL A 30 -7.84 10.11 2.74
N VAL A 31 -8.92 9.42 2.41
CA VAL A 31 -10.24 9.66 3.04
C VAL A 31 -10.19 9.37 4.54
N LEU A 32 -9.58 8.25 4.94
CA LEU A 32 -9.47 7.87 6.34
C LEU A 32 -8.50 8.77 7.11
N ALA A 33 -7.41 9.24 6.50
CA ALA A 33 -6.53 10.21 7.14
C ALA A 33 -7.27 11.52 7.48
N LEU A 34 -8.15 12.00 6.59
CA LEU A 34 -8.96 13.18 6.84
C LEU A 34 -10.04 12.92 7.90
N ALA A 35 -10.73 11.78 7.83
CA ALA A 35 -11.77 11.41 8.79
C ALA A 35 -11.23 11.22 10.21
N ASN A 36 -10.00 10.74 10.35
CA ASN A 36 -9.38 10.42 11.65
C ASN A 36 -8.36 11.47 12.09
N PHE A 37 -8.33 12.66 11.46
CA PHE A 37 -7.42 13.74 11.83
C PHE A 37 -7.57 14.16 13.30
N GLY A 38 -8.78 14.03 13.85
CA GLY A 38 -9.09 14.34 15.25
C GLY A 38 -8.72 13.26 16.27
N MET A 39 -8.34 12.05 15.85
CA MET A 39 -8.02 10.95 16.78
C MET A 39 -6.60 10.98 17.34
N GLY A 40 -5.73 11.83 16.79
CA GLY A 40 -4.35 11.98 17.24
C GLY A 40 -3.32 11.77 16.13
N ILE A 41 -2.06 12.07 16.45
CA ILE A 41 -0.94 11.98 15.51
C ILE A 41 -0.63 10.51 15.15
N GLY A 42 -0.93 9.57 16.05
CA GLY A 42 -0.70 8.13 15.84
C GLY A 42 -1.55 7.56 14.71
N ALA A 43 -2.85 7.80 14.72
CA ALA A 43 -3.80 7.35 13.70
C ALA A 43 -3.44 7.92 12.33
N VAL A 44 -3.15 9.23 12.27
CA VAL A 44 -2.73 9.90 11.04
C VAL A 44 -1.43 9.28 10.50
N ALA A 45 -0.46 8.98 11.36
CA ALA A 45 0.79 8.34 10.95
C ALA A 45 0.58 6.95 10.34
N ILE A 46 -0.38 6.16 10.84
CA ILE A 46 -0.68 4.84 10.27
C ILE A 46 -1.39 4.95 8.92
N PHE A 47 -2.27 5.93 8.73
CA PHE A 47 -2.88 6.16 7.42
C PHE A 47 -1.85 6.68 6.40
N ILE A 48 -0.88 7.48 6.82
CA ILE A 48 0.27 7.87 5.98
C ILE A 48 1.11 6.64 5.62
N ALA A 49 1.38 5.74 6.57
CA ALA A 49 2.09 4.50 6.31
C ALA A 49 1.33 3.62 5.30
N THR A 50 0.02 3.50 5.47
CA THR A 50 -0.87 2.73 4.57
C THR A 50 -0.93 3.34 3.16
N PHE A 51 -0.91 4.67 3.07
CA PHE A 51 -0.80 5.39 1.81
C PHE A 51 0.53 5.10 1.10
N CYS A 52 1.65 5.20 1.81
CA CYS A 52 2.98 4.86 1.28
C CYS A 52 3.05 3.40 0.81
N LEU A 53 2.49 2.47 1.58
CA LEU A 53 2.43 1.05 1.23
C LEU A 53 1.56 0.81 -0.01
N SER A 54 0.41 1.48 -0.12
CA SER A 54 -0.47 1.38 -1.27
C SER A 54 0.20 1.88 -2.56
N ILE A 55 0.96 2.99 -2.49
CA ILE A 55 1.76 3.49 -3.61
C ILE A 55 2.88 2.51 -3.95
N SER A 56 3.56 1.95 -2.94
CA SER A 56 4.61 0.94 -3.14
C SER A 56 4.09 -0.27 -3.93
N LEU A 57 2.96 -0.84 -3.49
CA LEU A 57 2.33 -1.98 -4.15
C LEU A 57 1.82 -1.63 -5.55
N MET A 58 1.22 -0.45 -5.73
CA MET A 58 0.77 0.04 -7.03
C MET A 58 1.94 0.14 -8.02
N LEU A 59 3.10 0.65 -7.59
CA LEU A 59 4.29 0.76 -8.43
C LEU A 59 4.93 -0.61 -8.71
N LEU A 60 5.04 -1.49 -7.72
CA LEU A 60 5.60 -2.84 -7.91
C LEU A 60 4.77 -3.68 -8.89
N LEU A 61 3.46 -3.62 -8.72
CA LEU A 61 2.51 -4.45 -9.46
C LEU A 61 1.95 -3.76 -10.71
N LEU A 62 2.45 -2.56 -11.03
CA LEU A 62 2.07 -1.82 -12.22
C LEU A 62 2.09 -2.74 -13.46
N PRO A 63 0.98 -2.86 -14.18
CA PRO A 63 0.94 -3.71 -15.36
C PRO A 63 1.72 -3.07 -16.50
N LYS A 64 2.48 -3.89 -17.23
CA LYS A 64 3.36 -3.45 -18.33
C LYS A 64 2.61 -2.65 -19.41
N GLY A 65 1.31 -2.90 -19.61
CA GLY A 65 0.48 -2.14 -20.55
C GLY A 65 0.25 -0.67 -20.15
N LEU A 66 0.40 -0.34 -18.86
CA LEU A 66 0.27 1.02 -18.32
C LEU A 66 1.63 1.69 -18.09
N GLU A 67 2.75 0.98 -18.28
CA GLU A 67 4.12 1.51 -18.18
C GLU A 67 4.49 2.35 -19.43
N LYS A 68 3.68 3.36 -19.75
CA LYS A 68 3.97 4.30 -20.85
C LYS A 68 4.98 5.36 -20.36
N GLY A 69 6.27 5.01 -20.32
CA GLY A 69 7.34 5.97 -20.10
C GLY A 69 8.65 5.37 -19.58
N LYS A 70 9.77 5.62 -20.29
CA LYS A 70 11.12 5.14 -19.92
C LYS A 70 11.57 5.58 -18.51
N LYS A 71 11.15 6.77 -18.05
CA LYS A 71 11.50 7.31 -16.73
C LYS A 71 10.83 6.57 -15.58
N ILE A 72 9.56 6.18 -15.75
CA ILE A 72 8.82 5.42 -14.74
C ILE A 72 9.56 4.10 -14.51
N ASN A 73 9.92 3.39 -15.58
CA ASN A 73 10.57 2.07 -15.47
C ASN A 73 11.91 2.08 -14.71
N LYS A 74 12.73 3.13 -14.87
CA LYS A 74 14.05 3.21 -14.21
C LYS A 74 13.97 3.37 -12.69
N TYR A 75 13.01 4.14 -12.20
CA TYR A 75 12.91 4.48 -10.77
C TYR A 75 11.78 3.75 -10.04
N LYS A 76 10.89 3.05 -10.76
CA LYS A 76 9.72 2.33 -10.21
C LYS A 76 10.08 1.44 -9.03
N TYR A 77 11.08 0.57 -9.20
CA TYR A 77 11.46 -0.40 -8.17
C TYR A 77 12.12 0.28 -6.97
N GLY A 78 13.02 1.24 -7.21
CA GLY A 78 13.70 1.97 -6.14
C GLY A 78 12.72 2.81 -5.29
N THR A 79 11.82 3.53 -5.94
CA THR A 79 10.78 4.33 -5.26
C THR A 79 9.79 3.44 -4.50
N ALA A 80 9.37 2.33 -5.09
CA ALA A 80 8.47 1.41 -4.40
C ALA A 80 9.11 0.77 -3.16
N ILE A 81 10.35 0.30 -3.26
CA ILE A 81 11.07 -0.29 -2.11
C ILE A 81 11.25 0.76 -1.02
N LEU A 82 11.68 1.97 -1.36
CA LEU A 82 11.85 3.07 -0.42
C LEU A 82 10.54 3.36 0.34
N LEU A 83 9.43 3.51 -0.38
CA LEU A 83 8.11 3.76 0.22
C LEU A 83 7.63 2.60 1.09
N GLY A 84 7.94 1.36 0.69
CA GLY A 84 7.63 0.17 1.50
C GLY A 84 8.42 0.15 2.81
N VAL A 85 9.71 0.48 2.77
CA VAL A 85 10.55 0.59 3.98
C VAL A 85 10.03 1.70 4.89
N ILE A 86 9.71 2.87 4.35
CA ILE A 86 9.14 3.98 5.12
C ILE A 86 7.84 3.56 5.81
N ALA A 87 6.92 2.91 5.08
CA ALA A 87 5.67 2.43 5.64
C ALA A 87 5.89 1.43 6.79
N LEU A 88 6.82 0.48 6.62
CA LEU A 88 7.17 -0.49 7.65
C LEU A 88 7.81 0.18 8.87
N SER A 89 8.70 1.15 8.67
CA SER A 89 9.33 1.90 9.76
C SER A 89 8.31 2.70 10.57
N ILE A 90 7.41 3.44 9.91
CA ILE A 90 6.37 4.21 10.59
C ILE A 90 5.45 3.28 11.38
N THR A 91 4.96 2.21 10.75
CA THR A 91 4.08 1.22 11.39
C THR A 91 4.76 0.57 12.59
N GLY A 92 6.04 0.20 12.45
CA GLY A 92 6.83 -0.38 13.54
C GLY A 92 7.01 0.58 14.71
N ILE A 93 7.37 1.85 14.45
CA ILE A 93 7.52 2.87 15.49
C ILE A 93 6.21 3.03 16.27
N VAL A 94 5.08 3.16 15.56
CA VAL A 94 3.75 3.31 16.18
C VAL A 94 3.39 2.07 17.01
N TYR A 95 3.67 0.87 16.52
CA TYR A 95 3.42 -0.37 17.24
C TYR A 95 4.23 -0.48 18.54
N PHE A 96 5.53 -0.19 18.50
CA PHE A 96 6.41 -0.25 19.68
C PHE A 96 6.13 0.85 20.70
N THR A 97 5.72 2.04 20.25
CA THR A 97 5.43 3.18 21.13
C THR A 97 4.08 3.06 21.83
N ASN A 98 3.06 2.53 21.15
CA ASN A 98 1.70 2.44 21.69
C ASN A 98 1.30 1.03 22.14
N GLY A 99 2.22 0.06 22.10
CA GLY A 99 1.94 -1.35 22.44
C GLY A 99 0.94 -2.03 21.50
N GLY A 100 0.82 -1.54 20.26
CA GLY A 100 -0.19 -1.98 19.29
C GLY A 100 -0.74 -0.82 18.46
N PHE A 101 -2.00 -0.94 18.02
CA PHE A 101 -2.73 0.12 17.31
C PHE A 101 -4.01 0.54 18.05
N PRO A 102 -3.91 1.05 19.29
CA PRO A 102 -5.08 1.40 20.10
C PRO A 102 -5.94 2.48 19.44
N GLU A 103 -5.34 3.47 18.77
CA GLU A 103 -6.07 4.54 18.07
C GLU A 103 -6.84 4.06 16.83
N LEU A 104 -6.56 2.86 16.31
CA LEU A 104 -7.33 2.23 15.23
C LEU A 104 -8.40 1.28 15.75
N ASN A 105 -8.49 1.07 17.06
CA ASN A 105 -9.41 0.13 17.65
C ASN A 105 -10.77 0.81 17.88
N LEU A 106 -11.63 0.75 16.85
CA LEU A 106 -13.00 1.28 16.89
C LEU A 106 -13.91 0.59 17.93
N LEU A 107 -13.47 -0.49 18.57
CA LEU A 107 -14.21 -1.20 19.62
C LEU A 107 -14.05 -0.59 21.02
N PHE A 108 -13.07 0.31 21.22
CA PHE A 108 -12.81 0.94 22.51
C PHE A 108 -12.77 2.49 22.44
N ALA A 109 -13.31 3.07 21.36
CA ALA A 109 -13.57 4.49 21.24
C ALA A 109 -14.91 4.87 21.90
#